data_AF-A0A0C2FR86-F1
#
_entry.id   AF-A0A0C2FR86-F1
#
_cell.length_a   1.000
_cell.length_b   1.000
_cell.length_c   1.000
_cell.angle_alpha   90.00
_cell.angle_beta   90.00
_cell.angle_gamma   90.00
#
_symmetry.space_group_name_H-M   'P 1'
#
loop_
_entity.id
_entity.type
_entity.pdbx_description
1 polymer ?
#
loop_
_entity_poly.entity_id
_entity_poly.type
_entity_poly.pdbx_seq_one_letter_code
_entity_poly.pdbx_strand_id
1 'polypeptide(L)'
;MTAAGVQRSQREAMALTINEIVAHLVEAHRENKTVNLNRLKCIIAQKYGLSSQPKLVDIIAGVPAEFKDVLLPKLKAKPVRTASGIAVVAVMSKPHRCPHINFTGNVCVYCPGGPDSDFEYSTQSYTGYEPTSMRAIRARYDPFLQTRGRISQLMQLGHSIDK
;
A
#
# COMPACT_ATOMS: atom_id res chain seq x y z
N MET A 1 14.17 43.16 -12.30
CA MET A 1 14.16 41.97 -13.16
C MET A 1 14.72 40.80 -12.37
N THR A 2 13.89 39.84 -11.96
CA THR A 2 14.30 38.43 -11.80
C THR A 2 13.07 37.53 -11.57
N ALA A 3 13.01 36.49 -12.41
CA ALA A 3 12.23 35.28 -12.36
C ALA A 3 10.68 35.42 -12.33
N ALA A 4 10.11 35.52 -13.52
CA ALA A 4 8.78 34.97 -13.80
C ALA A 4 8.77 33.48 -13.42
N GLY A 5 8.23 33.16 -12.24
CA GLY A 5 8.06 31.80 -11.79
C GLY A 5 7.02 31.10 -12.65
N VAL A 6 7.47 30.16 -13.50
CA VAL A 6 6.58 29.27 -14.24
C VAL A 6 5.70 28.55 -13.23
N GLN A 7 4.40 28.83 -13.25
CA GLN A 7 3.41 28.21 -12.37
C GLN A 7 3.18 26.77 -12.85
N ARG A 8 4.09 25.87 -12.44
CA ARG A 8 4.07 24.46 -12.80
C ARG A 8 2.84 23.78 -12.19
N SER A 9 2.24 22.88 -12.94
CA SER A 9 1.16 22.04 -12.42
C SER A 9 1.67 21.20 -11.26
N GLN A 10 0.86 20.97 -10.22
CA GLN A 10 1.26 20.14 -9.07
C GLN A 10 1.70 18.72 -9.50
N ARG A 11 1.14 18.20 -10.59
CA ARG A 11 1.54 16.89 -11.15
C ARG A 11 2.95 16.92 -11.73
N GLU A 12 3.30 18.00 -12.43
CA GLU A 12 4.65 18.17 -13.01
C GLU A 12 5.68 18.33 -11.90
N ALA A 13 5.37 19.13 -10.87
CA ALA A 13 6.21 19.28 -9.70
C ALA A 13 6.44 17.94 -8.97
N MET A 14 5.40 17.11 -8.84
CA MET A 14 5.51 15.78 -8.26
C MET A 14 6.43 14.86 -9.07
N ALA A 15 6.26 14.83 -10.40
CA ALA A 15 7.09 14.02 -11.29
C ALA A 15 8.58 14.42 -11.22
N LEU A 16 8.87 15.73 -11.23
CA LEU A 16 10.24 16.25 -11.10
C LEU A 16 10.85 15.89 -9.73
N THR A 17 10.06 15.99 -8.66
CA THR A 17 10.49 15.62 -7.30
C THR A 17 10.87 14.14 -7.25
N ILE A 18 10.04 13.25 -7.82
CA ILE A 18 10.32 11.80 -7.87
C ILE A 18 11.60 11.53 -8.65
N ASN A 19 11.76 12.14 -9.84
CA ASN A 19 12.95 11.98 -10.66
C ASN A 19 14.22 12.42 -9.92
N GLU A 20 14.17 13.55 -9.21
CA GLU A 20 15.32 14.04 -8.43
C GLU A 20 15.63 13.11 -7.23
N ILE A 21 14.62 12.61 -6.52
CA ILE A 21 14.81 11.62 -5.45
C ILE A 21 15.51 10.37 -5.99
N VAL A 22 15.02 9.84 -7.12
CA VAL A 22 15.57 8.63 -7.73
C VAL A 22 17.01 8.85 -8.21
N ALA A 23 17.32 10.00 -8.82
CA ALA A 23 18.68 10.34 -9.22
C ALA A 23 19.64 10.35 -8.01
N HIS A 24 19.23 10.95 -6.89
CA HIS A 24 20.01 10.93 -5.65
C HIS A 24 20.21 9.51 -5.09
N LEU A 25 19.20 8.64 -5.19
CA LEU A 25 19.31 7.25 -4.74
C LEU A 25 20.28 6.44 -5.62
N VAL A 26 20.28 6.67 -6.94
CA VAL A 26 21.22 6.03 -7.88
C VAL A 26 22.65 6.49 -7.59
N GLU A 27 22.88 7.79 -7.42
CA GLU A 27 24.21 8.31 -7.15
C GLU A 27 24.76 7.80 -5.81
N ALA A 28 23.94 7.85 -4.75
CA ALA A 28 24.34 7.31 -3.45
C ALA A 28 24.61 5.80 -3.50
N HIS A 29 23.92 5.06 -4.37
CA HIS A 29 24.23 3.65 -4.58
C HIS A 29 25.60 3.45 -5.25
N ARG A 30 25.93 4.24 -6.28
CA ARG A 30 27.25 4.20 -6.94
C ARG A 30 28.39 4.50 -5.97
N GLU A 31 28.16 5.45 -5.06
CA GLU A 31 29.13 5.84 -4.02
C GLU A 31 29.11 4.94 -2.77
N ASN A 32 28.26 3.89 -2.73
CA ASN A 32 28.03 3.03 -1.56
C ASN A 32 27.69 3.80 -0.26
N LYS A 33 26.99 4.93 -0.36
CA LYS A 33 26.56 5.73 0.79
C LYS A 33 25.16 5.32 1.26
N THR A 34 24.97 5.32 2.58
CA THR A 34 23.66 5.11 3.20
C THR A 34 22.84 6.40 3.15
N VAL A 35 21.62 6.33 2.63
CA VAL A 35 20.72 7.50 2.52
C VAL A 35 19.53 7.34 3.43
N ASN A 36 19.22 8.40 4.20
CA ASN A 36 17.97 8.48 4.92
C ASN A 36 16.85 8.96 3.97
N LEU A 37 16.03 8.02 3.51
CA LEU A 37 14.95 8.28 2.55
C LEU A 37 13.93 9.31 3.07
N ASN A 38 13.56 9.26 4.35
CA ASN A 38 12.57 10.17 4.92
C ASN A 38 13.06 11.62 4.87
N ARG A 39 14.33 11.84 5.26
CA ARG A 39 14.94 13.17 5.18
C ARG A 39 15.07 13.66 3.74
N LEU A 40 15.50 12.80 2.83
CA LEU A 40 15.63 13.12 1.40
C LEU A 40 14.29 13.56 0.80
N LYS A 41 13.21 12.81 1.09
CA LYS A 41 11.85 13.15 0.65
C LYS A 41 11.39 14.52 1.14
N CYS A 42 11.65 14.85 2.41
CA CYS A 42 11.31 16.16 2.96
C CYS A 42 12.03 17.30 2.21
N ILE A 43 13.35 17.19 2.07
CA ILE A 43 14.18 18.24 1.48
C ILE A 43 13.76 18.51 0.03
N ILE A 44 13.60 17.46 -0.77
CA ILE A 44 13.28 17.61 -2.19
C ILE A 44 11.82 18.05 -2.35
N ALA A 45 10.88 17.53 -1.56
CA ALA A 45 9.48 17.99 -1.60
C ALA A 45 9.35 19.49 -1.26
N GLN A 46 10.13 19.98 -0.30
CA GLN A 46 10.18 21.41 0.03
C GLN A 46 10.77 22.25 -1.11
N LYS A 47 11.84 21.77 -1.76
CA LYS A 47 12.46 22.46 -2.91
C LYS A 47 11.47 22.70 -4.06
N TYR A 48 10.56 21.75 -4.30
CA TYR A 48 9.52 21.87 -5.34
C TYR A 48 8.19 22.45 -4.83
N GLY A 49 8.09 22.84 -3.55
CA GLY A 49 6.88 23.43 -2.98
C GLY A 49 5.69 22.47 -2.92
N LEU A 50 5.92 21.17 -2.78
CA LEU A 50 4.84 20.18 -2.68
C LEU A 50 4.10 20.29 -1.34
N SER A 51 2.76 20.17 -1.40
CA SER A 51 1.90 20.12 -0.21
C SER A 51 2.04 18.82 0.59
N SER A 52 2.51 17.75 -0.05
CA SER A 52 2.68 16.44 0.57
C SER A 52 3.88 15.72 -0.03
N GLN A 53 4.47 14.81 0.74
CA GLN A 53 5.61 14.02 0.27
C GLN A 53 5.17 12.94 -0.74
N PRO A 54 6.01 12.61 -1.73
CA PRO A 54 5.76 11.49 -2.64
C PRO A 54 5.55 10.18 -1.88
N LYS A 55 4.63 9.32 -2.33
CA LYS A 55 4.46 8.00 -1.70
C LYS A 55 5.61 7.10 -2.10
N LEU A 56 5.89 6.10 -1.27
CA LEU A 56 6.94 5.12 -1.58
C LEU A 56 6.64 4.36 -2.89
N VAL A 57 5.37 4.07 -3.16
CA VAL A 57 4.91 3.45 -4.41
C VAL A 57 5.28 4.31 -5.63
N ASP A 58 5.12 5.63 -5.53
CA ASP A 58 5.42 6.56 -6.63
C ASP A 58 6.95 6.62 -6.88
N ILE A 59 7.75 6.58 -5.81
CA ILE A 59 9.21 6.53 -5.90
C ILE A 59 9.66 5.21 -6.55
N ILE A 60 9.10 4.08 -6.12
CA ILE A 60 9.38 2.76 -6.69
C ILE A 60 9.04 2.71 -8.19
N ALA A 61 7.91 3.29 -8.58
CA ALA A 61 7.49 3.37 -9.98
C ALA A 61 8.44 4.23 -10.84
N GLY A 62 9.07 5.25 -10.24
CA GLY A 62 10.05 6.12 -10.91
C GLY A 62 11.46 5.53 -11.05
N VAL A 63 11.76 4.36 -10.47
CA VAL A 63 13.09 3.75 -10.57
C VAL A 63 13.34 3.19 -11.99
N PRO A 64 14.45 3.58 -12.66
CA PRO A 64 14.85 3.03 -13.95
C PRO A 64 15.03 1.52 -13.90
N ALA A 65 14.69 0.81 -14.99
CA ALA A 65 14.77 -0.64 -15.07
C ALA A 65 16.16 -1.20 -14.72
N GLU A 66 17.22 -0.50 -15.13
CA GLU A 66 18.63 -0.87 -14.87
C GLU A 66 18.98 -0.93 -13.37
N PHE A 67 18.33 -0.10 -12.54
CA PHE A 67 18.61 0.00 -11.11
C PHE A 67 17.53 -0.66 -10.25
N LYS A 68 16.49 -1.25 -10.85
CA LYS A 68 15.38 -1.88 -10.11
C LYS A 68 15.87 -3.01 -9.22
N ASP A 69 16.71 -3.91 -9.73
CA ASP A 69 17.16 -5.08 -8.97
C ASP A 69 17.96 -4.71 -7.70
N VAL A 70 18.65 -3.56 -7.73
CA VAL A 70 19.46 -3.12 -6.60
C VAL A 70 18.70 -2.19 -5.64
N LEU A 71 17.83 -1.32 -6.16
CA LEU A 71 17.09 -0.36 -5.34
C LEU A 71 15.78 -0.92 -4.78
N LEU A 72 15.08 -1.82 -5.48
CA LEU A 72 13.82 -2.40 -4.99
C LEU A 72 13.98 -3.11 -3.64
N PRO A 73 15.00 -3.96 -3.40
CA PRO A 73 15.18 -4.61 -2.10
C PRO A 73 15.36 -3.61 -0.96
N LYS A 74 16.00 -2.46 -1.22
CA LYS A 74 16.26 -1.39 -0.25
C LYS A 74 15.04 -0.51 0.00
N LEU A 75 14.17 -0.35 -1.00
CA LEU A 75 12.95 0.47 -0.93
C LEU A 75 11.71 -0.33 -0.51
N LYS A 76 11.80 -1.66 -0.47
CA LYS A 76 10.67 -2.56 -0.17
C LYS A 76 10.07 -2.29 1.21
N ALA A 77 8.77 -2.04 1.25
CA ALA A 77 8.05 -1.81 2.50
C ALA A 77 7.83 -3.13 3.26
N LYS A 78 8.21 -3.19 4.54
CA LYS A 78 8.00 -4.35 5.43
C LYS A 78 8.40 -5.68 4.75
N PRO A 79 9.71 -5.91 4.53
CA PRO A 79 10.23 -7.07 3.79
C PRO A 79 9.71 -8.42 4.29
N VAL A 80 9.44 -8.54 5.60
CA VAL A 80 8.88 -9.73 6.27
C VAL A 80 7.60 -10.28 5.64
N ARG A 81 6.81 -9.46 4.95
CA ARG A 81 5.51 -9.87 4.36
C ARG A 81 5.62 -10.92 3.25
N THR A 82 6.78 -11.01 2.60
CA THR A 82 7.05 -12.00 1.55
C THR A 82 8.48 -12.54 1.69
N ALA A 83 8.99 -12.65 2.92
CA ALA A 83 10.34 -13.14 3.16
C ALA A 83 10.47 -14.63 2.79
N SER A 84 9.40 -15.41 2.91
CA SER A 84 9.30 -16.79 2.45
C SER A 84 9.21 -16.94 0.93
N GLY A 85 9.14 -15.83 0.18
CA GLY A 85 8.88 -15.85 -1.26
C GLY A 85 7.43 -16.15 -1.64
N ILE A 86 6.50 -16.21 -0.68
CA ILE A 86 5.05 -16.45 -0.91
C ILE A 86 4.28 -15.15 -0.62
N ALA A 87 3.44 -14.73 -1.55
CA ALA A 87 2.57 -13.57 -1.42
C ALA A 87 1.21 -13.96 -0.81
N VAL A 88 1.05 -13.72 0.50
CA VAL A 88 -0.21 -14.04 1.20
C VAL A 88 -1.31 -13.04 0.84
N VAL A 89 -2.40 -13.54 0.25
CA VAL A 89 -3.61 -12.78 -0.08
C VAL A 89 -4.77 -13.29 0.77
N ALA A 90 -5.15 -12.51 1.78
CA ALA A 90 -6.34 -12.76 2.58
C ALA A 90 -7.56 -12.07 1.97
N VAL A 91 -8.64 -12.85 1.76
CA VAL A 91 -9.95 -12.40 1.26
C VAL A 91 -11.04 -12.79 2.25
N MET A 92 -12.17 -12.08 2.20
CA MET A 92 -13.35 -12.42 2.99
C MET A 92 -14.53 -12.72 2.08
N SER A 93 -15.27 -13.77 2.45
CA SER A 93 -16.56 -14.08 1.82
C SER A 93 -17.64 -13.10 2.29
N LYS A 94 -18.77 -13.08 1.56
CA LYS A 94 -19.94 -12.27 1.91
C LYS A 94 -20.38 -12.54 3.37
N PRO A 95 -20.73 -11.50 4.15
CA PRO A 95 -21.33 -11.66 5.47
C PRO A 95 -22.55 -12.57 5.41
N HIS A 96 -22.56 -13.61 6.24
CA HIS A 96 -23.65 -14.57 6.37
C HIS A 96 -23.72 -15.06 7.82
N ARG A 97 -24.91 -15.52 8.22
CA ARG A 97 -25.14 -16.08 9.55
C ARG A 97 -24.52 -17.48 9.65
N CYS A 98 -24.03 -17.84 10.84
CA CYS A 98 -23.56 -19.21 11.09
C CYS A 98 -24.71 -20.23 10.95
N PRO A 99 -24.46 -21.42 10.37
CA PRO A 99 -25.52 -22.42 10.14
C PRO A 99 -26.12 -22.99 11.43
N HIS A 100 -25.37 -22.98 12.54
CA HIS A 100 -25.84 -23.52 13.81
C HIS A 100 -27.01 -22.71 14.41
N ILE A 101 -27.19 -21.45 14.00
CA ILE A 101 -28.28 -20.60 14.50
C ILE A 101 -29.67 -21.22 14.24
N ASN A 102 -29.79 -22.04 13.19
CA ASN A 102 -31.02 -22.76 12.86
C ASN A 102 -31.39 -23.84 13.89
N PHE A 103 -30.42 -24.32 14.68
CA PHE A 103 -30.61 -25.37 15.68
C PHE A 103 -30.55 -24.82 17.11
N THR A 104 -29.68 -23.82 17.36
CA THR A 104 -29.46 -23.25 18.71
C THR A 104 -30.30 -21.99 18.98
N GLY A 105 -30.85 -21.37 17.94
CA GLY A 105 -31.58 -20.10 18.02
C GLY A 105 -30.72 -18.86 18.28
N ASN A 106 -29.43 -19.02 18.55
CA ASN A 106 -28.54 -17.94 18.98
C ASN A 106 -27.15 -18.04 18.35
N VAL A 107 -26.46 -16.89 18.26
CA VAL A 107 -25.02 -16.81 17.93
C VAL A 107 -24.14 -17.21 19.11
N CYS A 108 -22.87 -17.54 18.85
CA CYS A 108 -21.90 -17.84 19.90
C CYS A 108 -21.70 -16.65 20.85
N VAL A 109 -21.68 -16.90 22.16
CA VAL A 109 -21.54 -15.87 23.22
C VAL A 109 -20.30 -14.98 23.04
N TYR A 110 -19.20 -15.54 22.54
CA TYR A 110 -17.94 -14.82 22.33
C TYR A 110 -17.78 -14.22 20.92
N CYS A 111 -18.81 -14.27 20.07
CA CYS A 111 -18.70 -13.75 18.71
C CYS A 111 -19.04 -12.24 18.68
N PRO A 112 -18.08 -11.36 18.38
CA PRO A 112 -18.31 -9.91 18.48
C PRO A 112 -19.15 -9.34 17.34
N GLY A 113 -18.89 -9.78 16.11
CA GLY A 113 -19.48 -9.19 14.91
C GLY A 113 -20.25 -10.18 14.04
N GLY A 114 -20.72 -9.69 12.90
CA GLY A 114 -21.56 -10.42 11.96
C GLY A 114 -22.83 -9.66 11.58
N PRO A 115 -23.69 -10.27 10.75
CA PRO A 115 -24.89 -9.61 10.21
C PRO A 115 -25.90 -9.15 11.26
N ASP A 116 -25.92 -9.81 12.42
CA ASP A 116 -26.85 -9.54 13.52
C ASP A 116 -26.20 -8.74 14.65
N SER A 117 -25.06 -8.10 14.40
CA SER A 117 -24.34 -7.27 15.36
C SER A 117 -24.44 -5.77 15.02
N ASP A 118 -24.06 -4.92 15.97
CA ASP A 118 -23.98 -3.46 15.76
C ASP A 118 -22.85 -3.05 14.80
N PHE A 119 -21.97 -3.97 14.42
CA PHE A 119 -20.88 -3.70 13.48
C PHE A 119 -21.38 -3.76 12.04
N GLU A 120 -21.59 -2.57 11.46
CA GLU A 120 -22.14 -2.41 10.13
C GLU A 120 -21.32 -3.14 9.06
N TYR A 121 -22.01 -3.95 8.26
CA TYR A 121 -21.46 -4.67 7.10
C TYR A 121 -20.22 -5.52 7.41
N SER A 122 -20.09 -5.96 8.67
CA SER A 122 -19.01 -6.84 9.14
C SER A 122 -19.27 -8.31 8.83
N THR A 123 -18.21 -9.07 8.58
CA THR A 123 -18.26 -10.54 8.53
C THR A 123 -18.33 -11.13 9.93
N GLN A 124 -18.86 -12.35 10.03
CA GLN A 124 -18.96 -13.04 11.31
C GLN A 124 -17.61 -13.06 12.03
N SER A 125 -17.63 -12.72 13.32
CA SER A 125 -16.44 -12.66 14.19
C SER A 125 -15.46 -11.50 13.92
N TYR A 126 -15.74 -10.59 12.99
CA TYR A 126 -14.93 -9.40 12.71
C TYR A 126 -15.66 -8.11 13.07
N THR A 127 -14.91 -7.04 13.35
CA THR A 127 -15.50 -5.72 13.69
C THR A 127 -15.63 -4.78 12.49
N GLY A 128 -14.95 -5.08 11.39
CA GLY A 128 -14.93 -4.24 10.18
C GLY A 128 -13.75 -3.26 10.12
N TYR A 129 -13.07 -3.02 11.25
CA TYR A 129 -11.94 -2.10 11.34
C TYR A 129 -10.59 -2.73 11.00
N GLU A 130 -10.53 -4.05 10.81
CA GLU A 130 -9.30 -4.73 10.45
C GLU A 130 -8.91 -4.41 9.00
N PRO A 131 -7.61 -4.34 8.65
CA PRO A 131 -7.18 -3.98 7.30
C PRO A 131 -7.77 -4.87 6.21
N THR A 132 -8.00 -6.15 6.50
CA THR A 132 -8.61 -7.10 5.55
C THR A 132 -10.11 -6.86 5.42
N SER A 133 -10.82 -6.68 6.53
CA SER A 133 -12.24 -6.34 6.56
C SER A 133 -12.53 -5.04 5.80
N MET A 134 -11.76 -3.98 6.06
CA MET A 134 -11.90 -2.71 5.34
C MET A 134 -11.70 -2.85 3.82
N ARG A 135 -10.79 -3.73 3.37
CA ARG A 135 -10.62 -4.01 1.94
C ARG A 135 -11.81 -4.77 1.36
N ALA A 136 -12.31 -5.77 2.10
CA ALA A 136 -13.45 -6.57 1.69
C ALA A 136 -14.72 -5.73 1.57
N ILE A 137 -15.01 -4.87 2.55
CA ILE A 137 -16.13 -3.93 2.55
C ILE A 137 -16.04 -3.00 1.33
N ARG A 138 -14.87 -2.39 1.06
CA ARG A 138 -14.67 -1.52 -0.12
C ARG A 138 -14.88 -2.24 -1.45
N ALA A 139 -14.50 -3.51 -1.51
CA ALA A 139 -14.72 -4.36 -2.68
C ALA A 139 -16.12 -5.01 -2.72
N ARG A 140 -17.02 -4.66 -1.77
CA ARG A 140 -18.35 -5.28 -1.60
C ARG A 140 -18.30 -6.81 -1.57
N TYR A 141 -17.25 -7.35 -0.96
CA TYR A 141 -16.98 -8.78 -0.86
C TYR A 141 -16.83 -9.52 -2.20
N ASP A 142 -16.57 -8.81 -3.30
CA ASP A 142 -16.25 -9.42 -4.60
C ASP A 142 -14.87 -10.11 -4.54
N PRO A 143 -14.78 -11.43 -4.80
CA PRO A 143 -13.52 -12.17 -4.65
C PRO A 143 -12.45 -11.75 -5.68
N PHE A 144 -12.87 -11.39 -6.90
CA PHE A 144 -11.95 -10.97 -7.96
C PHE A 144 -11.33 -9.61 -7.64
N LEU A 145 -12.13 -8.63 -7.23
CA LEU A 145 -11.68 -7.28 -6.86
C LEU A 145 -10.80 -7.30 -5.61
N GLN A 146 -11.16 -8.08 -4.58
CA GLN A 146 -10.33 -8.24 -3.39
C GLN A 146 -8.95 -8.79 -3.73
N THR A 147 -8.90 -9.85 -4.53
CA THR A 147 -7.66 -10.53 -4.92
C THR A 147 -6.82 -9.62 -5.81
N ARG A 148 -7.39 -9.11 -6.91
CA ARG A 148 -6.69 -8.22 -7.85
C ARG A 148 -6.14 -6.99 -7.15
N GLY A 149 -6.97 -6.33 -6.33
CA GLY A 149 -6.55 -5.15 -5.59
C GLY A 149 -5.39 -5.41 -4.63
N ARG A 150 -5.41 -6.56 -3.93
CA ARG A 150 -4.33 -6.93 -3.02
C ARG A 150 -3.05 -7.30 -3.74
N ILE A 151 -3.13 -8.02 -4.86
CA ILE A 151 -1.96 -8.37 -5.69
C ILE A 151 -1.31 -7.11 -6.26
N SER A 152 -2.09 -6.22 -6.89
CA SER A 152 -1.56 -4.97 -7.45
C SER A 152 -0.89 -4.10 -6.37
N GLN A 153 -1.45 -4.06 -5.15
CA GLN A 153 -0.84 -3.35 -4.03
C GLN A 153 0.52 -3.94 -3.63
N LEU A 154 0.64 -5.27 -3.60
CA LEU A 154 1.90 -5.94 -3.27
C LEU A 154 2.97 -5.67 -4.35
N MET A 155 2.59 -5.76 -5.63
CA MET A 155 3.49 -5.42 -6.75
C MET A 155 4.01 -3.98 -6.64
N GLN A 156 3.12 -3.03 -6.39
CA GLN A 156 3.45 -1.61 -6.24
C GLN A 156 4.41 -1.32 -5.07
N LEU A 157 4.41 -2.18 -4.05
CA LEU A 157 5.31 -2.08 -2.90
C LEU A 157 6.64 -2.82 -3.11
N GLY A 158 6.87 -3.40 -4.31
CA GLY A 158 8.09 -4.12 -4.65
C GLY A 158 8.14 -5.56 -4.13
N HIS A 159 6.99 -6.19 -3.87
CA HIS A 159 6.93 -7.61 -3.56
C HIS A 159 6.80 -8.44 -4.85
N SER A 160 7.55 -9.54 -4.95
CA SER A 160 7.27 -10.59 -5.94
C SER A 160 5.92 -11.24 -5.59
N ILE A 161 5.17 -11.56 -6.64
CA ILE A 161 3.82 -12.14 -6.59
C ILE A 161 3.74 -13.45 -7.39
N ASP A 162 4.89 -14.05 -7.69
CA ASP A 162 4.97 -15.23 -8.56
C ASP A 162 4.43 -16.50 -7.87
N LYS A 163 4.38 -16.48 -6.53
CA LYS A 163 3.98 -17.59 -5.67
C LYS A 163 3.08 -17.12 -4.52
#